data_AF-Q7XYA6-F1
#
_entry.id   AF-Q7XYA6-F1
#
_cell.length_a   1.000
_cell.length_b   1.000
_cell.length_c   1.000
_cell.angle_alpha   90.00
_cell.angle_beta   90.00
_cell.angle_gamma   90.00
#
_symmetry.space_group_name_H-M   'P 1'
#
loop_
_entity.id
_entity.type
_entity.pdbx_description
1 polymer ?
#
loop_
_entity_poly.entity_id
_entity_poly.type
_entity_poly.pdbx_seq_one_letter_code
_entity_poly.pdbx_strand_id
1 'polypeptide(L)'
;DEALVKSCIVQIDATPFRQFYKQHYGIDLAAKGQQQEEEKQSSRVQRKIAKRNKNRELEQAVKEQFNTGRLLACISSRPGQSGRADGYILEGPELEFYNKKIYRKK
;
A
#
# COMPACT_ATOMS: atom_id res chain seq x y z
N ASP A 1 22.61 2.61 14.20
CA ASP A 1 22.69 1.89 12.91
C ASP A 1 21.41 1.11 12.66
N GLU A 2 20.73 1.40 11.55
CA GLU A 2 19.60 0.60 11.06
C GLU A 2 20.12 -0.37 9.99
N ALA A 3 20.22 -1.66 10.34
CA ALA A 3 20.68 -2.70 9.43
C ALA A 3 19.51 -3.32 8.67
N LEU A 4 19.59 -3.33 7.33
CA LEU A 4 18.61 -3.99 6.48
C LEU A 4 18.99 -5.46 6.28
N VAL A 5 18.17 -6.35 6.84
CA VAL A 5 18.32 -7.80 6.75
C VAL A 5 17.02 -8.45 6.27
N LYS A 6 17.11 -9.71 5.85
CA LYS A 6 15.92 -10.51 5.54
C LYS A 6 14.97 -10.55 6.76
N SER A 7 13.67 -10.46 6.49
CA SER A 7 12.59 -10.43 7.48
C SER A 7 12.55 -9.20 8.38
N CYS A 8 13.30 -8.15 8.03
CA CYS A 8 13.15 -6.84 8.66
C CYS A 8 11.82 -6.21 8.27
N ILE A 9 11.11 -5.65 9.25
CA ILE A 9 9.88 -4.89 9.04
C ILE A 9 10.24 -3.41 8.94
N VAL A 10 9.91 -2.82 7.80
CA VAL A 10 10.30 -1.45 7.43
C VAL A 10 9.08 -0.63 7.02
N GLN A 11 9.18 0.69 7.13
CA GLN A 11 8.22 1.62 6.55
C GLN A 11 8.69 2.02 5.16
N ILE A 12 7.81 1.90 4.16
CA ILE A 12 8.06 2.33 2.77
C ILE A 12 7.10 3.44 2.36
N ASP A 13 7.48 4.20 1.34
CA ASP A 13 6.63 5.25 0.76
C ASP A 13 5.38 4.65 0.09
N ALA A 14 4.21 5.18 0.43
CA ALA A 14 2.92 4.76 -0.12
C ALA A 14 2.59 5.46 -1.46
N THR A 15 3.30 6.53 -1.81
CA THR A 15 2.97 7.39 -2.96
C THR A 15 2.89 6.65 -4.30
N PRO A 16 3.85 5.76 -4.66
CA PRO A 16 3.78 5.02 -5.92
C PRO A 16 2.55 4.10 -5.99
N PHE A 17 2.21 3.45 -4.87
CA PHE A 17 1.05 2.57 -4.77
C PHE A 17 -0.26 3.35 -4.83
N ARG A 18 -0.33 4.52 -4.18
CA ARG A 18 -1.48 5.43 -4.27
C ARG A 18 -1.69 5.93 -5.70
N GLN A 19 -0.63 6.32 -6.38
CA GLN A 19 -0.68 6.80 -7.78
C GLN A 19 -1.18 5.69 -8.71
N PHE A 20 -0.64 4.48 -8.56
CA PHE A 20 -1.13 3.30 -9.29
C PHE A 20 -2.62 3.07 -9.02
N TYR A 21 -3.04 3.12 -7.76
CA TYR A 21 -4.43 2.89 -7.38
C TYR A 21 -5.38 3.94 -8.00
N LYS A 22 -4.98 5.22 -7.98
CA LYS A 22 -5.72 6.32 -8.60
C LYS A 22 -5.88 6.09 -10.11
N GLN A 23 -4.81 5.74 -10.80
CA GLN A 23 -4.85 5.49 -12.25
C GLN A 23 -5.61 4.20 -12.61
N HIS A 24 -5.51 3.17 -11.77
CA HIS A 24 -6.07 1.86 -12.07
C HIS A 24 -7.57 1.77 -11.76
N TYR A 25 -8.01 2.39 -10.66
CA TYR A 25 -9.38 2.33 -10.14
C TYR A 25 -10.13 3.66 -10.19
N GLY A 26 -9.47 4.77 -10.52
CA GLY A 26 -10.06 6.12 -10.50
C GLY A 26 -10.28 6.67 -9.09
N ILE A 27 -9.74 6.02 -8.07
CA ILE A 27 -10.03 6.31 -6.66
C ILE A 27 -8.77 6.84 -5.98
N ASP A 28 -8.90 8.00 -5.35
CA ASP A 28 -7.83 8.50 -4.47
C ASP A 28 -7.98 7.92 -3.06
N LEU A 29 -6.98 7.15 -2.63
CA LEU A 29 -6.96 6.48 -1.32
C LEU A 29 -6.72 7.41 -0.13
N ALA A 30 -6.09 8.58 -0.32
CA ALA A 30 -5.77 9.50 0.79
C ALA A 30 -6.67 10.75 0.82
N ALA A 31 -7.62 10.87 -0.10
CA ALA A 31 -8.61 11.94 -0.06
C ALA A 31 -9.58 11.68 1.11
N LYS A 32 -9.32 12.29 2.26
CA LYS A 32 -10.28 12.36 3.37
C LYS A 32 -11.45 13.26 2.96
N GLY A 33 -12.45 12.68 2.30
CA GLY A 33 -13.76 13.32 2.08
C GLY A 33 -13.84 14.37 0.98
N GLN A 34 -12.83 14.49 0.10
CA GLN A 34 -12.95 15.35 -1.09
C GLN A 34 -13.47 14.54 -2.29
N GLN A 35 -14.45 15.12 -2.99
CA GLN A 35 -14.99 14.62 -4.25
C GLN A 35 -13.82 14.29 -5.18
N GLN A 36 -13.77 13.04 -5.64
CA GLN A 36 -12.81 12.62 -6.63
C GLN A 36 -13.04 13.45 -7.89
N GLU A 37 -12.02 14.19 -8.33
CA GLU A 37 -12.04 14.81 -9.65
C GLU A 37 -12.24 13.71 -10.68
N GLU A 38 -13.46 13.62 -11.22
CA GLU A 38 -13.74 12.80 -12.39
C GLU A 38 -13.01 13.42 -13.58
N GLU A 39 -11.78 12.96 -13.81
CA GLU A 39 -11.08 13.24 -15.05
C GLU A 39 -11.98 12.78 -16.21
N LYS A 40 -12.18 13.66 -17.21
CA LYS A 40 -12.95 13.34 -18.41
C LYS A 40 -12.25 12.23 -19.19
N GLN A 41 -12.68 11.01 -18.97
CA GLN A 41 -12.17 9.81 -19.65
C GLN A 41 -13.14 9.34 -20.72
N SER A 42 -12.62 8.64 -21.74
CA SER A 42 -13.46 8.03 -22.77
C SER A 42 -14.37 6.95 -22.19
N SER A 43 -15.54 6.73 -22.82
CA SER A 43 -16.53 5.74 -22.40
C SER A 43 -15.97 4.31 -22.27
N ARG A 44 -14.96 3.97 -23.09
CA ARG A 44 -14.26 2.68 -23.02
C ARG A 44 -13.46 2.53 -21.72
N VAL A 45 -12.78 3.58 -21.28
CA VAL A 45 -11.98 3.57 -20.04
C VAL A 45 -12.90 3.54 -18.83
N GLN A 46 -13.97 4.34 -18.82
CA GLN A 46 -14.99 4.29 -17.77
C GLN A 46 -15.56 2.88 -17.60
N ARG A 47 -15.91 2.20 -18.70
CA ARG A 47 -16.38 0.81 -18.66
C ARG A 47 -15.32 -0.16 -18.12
N LYS A 48 -14.03 0.08 -18.39
CA LYS A 48 -12.92 -0.73 -17.87
C LYS A 48 -12.74 -0.54 -16.36
N ILE A 49 -12.79 0.70 -15.88
CA ILE A 49 -12.73 1.04 -14.45
C ILE A 49 -13.94 0.47 -13.71
N ALA A 50 -15.14 0.64 -14.24
CA ALA A 50 -16.36 0.09 -13.66
C ALA A 50 -16.29 -1.44 -13.52
N LYS A 51 -15.73 -2.15 -14.51
CA LYS A 51 -15.49 -3.60 -14.41
C LYS A 51 -14.50 -3.96 -13.31
N ARG A 52 -13.40 -3.22 -13.17
CA ARG A 52 -12.37 -3.44 -12.13
C ARG A 52 -12.91 -3.18 -10.72
N ASN A 53 -13.77 -2.18 -10.57
CA ASN A 53 -14.31 -1.78 -9.28
C ASN A 53 -15.31 -2.79 -8.69
N LYS A 54 -15.85 -3.72 -9.48
CA LYS A 54 -16.83 -4.72 -9.00
C LYS A 54 -16.27 -5.67 -7.94
N ASN A 55 -15.04 -6.12 -8.10
CA ASN A 55 -14.39 -7.08 -7.21
C ASN A 55 -13.27 -6.42 -6.38
N ARG A 56 -13.39 -5.10 -6.17
CA ARG A 56 -12.35 -4.31 -5.51
C ARG A 56 -12.56 -4.37 -4.00
N GLU A 57 -11.66 -5.07 -3.33
CA GLU A 57 -11.59 -5.12 -1.88
C GLU A 57 -10.25 -4.56 -1.44
N LEU A 58 -10.27 -3.75 -0.38
CA LEU A 58 -9.07 -3.24 0.27
C LEU A 58 -9.33 -3.24 1.77
N GLU A 59 -8.44 -3.89 2.51
CA GLU A 59 -8.54 -3.96 3.96
C GLU A 59 -8.43 -2.57 4.60
N GLN A 60 -9.24 -2.33 5.64
CA GLN A 60 -9.28 -1.04 6.32
C GLN A 60 -7.94 -0.67 6.94
N ALA A 61 -7.24 -1.61 7.57
CA ALA A 61 -5.94 -1.37 8.20
C ALA A 61 -4.89 -0.88 7.19
N VAL A 62 -4.87 -1.45 5.98
CA VAL A 62 -3.98 -1.02 4.89
C VAL A 62 -4.40 0.37 4.38
N LYS A 63 -5.72 0.61 4.23
CA LYS A 63 -6.25 1.92 3.82
C LYS A 63 -5.86 3.04 4.80
N GLU A 64 -5.84 2.77 6.10
CA GLU A 64 -5.42 3.73 7.11
C GLU A 64 -3.94 4.11 6.97
N GLN A 65 -3.08 3.15 6.62
CA GLN A 65 -1.66 3.43 6.36
C GLN A 65 -1.44 4.34 5.14
N PHE A 66 -2.26 4.20 4.08
CA PHE A 66 -2.21 5.11 2.93
C PHE A 66 -2.46 6.58 3.30
N ASN A 67 -3.25 6.86 4.34
CA ASN A 67 -3.45 8.23 4.83
C ASN A 67 -2.20 8.83 5.46
N THR A 68 -1.33 7.99 6.03
CA THR A 68 -0.07 8.42 6.65
C THR A 68 1.06 8.60 5.63
N GLY A 69 0.86 8.11 4.40
CA GLY A 69 1.89 8.10 3.35
C GLY A 69 2.97 7.03 3.54
N ARG A 70 2.85 6.17 4.56
CA ARG A 70 3.82 5.11 4.86
C ARG A 70 3.13 3.76 5.04
N LEU A 71 3.66 2.73 4.37
CA LEU A 71 3.18 1.35 4.46
C LEU A 71 4.19 0.50 5.22
N LEU A 72 3.71 -0.47 6.00
CA LEU A 72 4.59 -1.49 6.58
C LEU A 72 4.87 -2.58 5.54
N ALA A 73 6.14 -2.93 5.39
CA ALA A 73 6.60 -3.96 4.47
C ALA A 73 7.66 -4.86 5.12
N CYS A 74 7.74 -6.10 4.63
CA CYS A 74 8.73 -7.09 5.05
C CYS A 74 9.76 -7.28 3.93
N ILE A 75 11.05 -7.18 4.27
CA ILE A 75 12.14 -7.49 3.35
C ILE A 75 12.21 -9.01 3.16
N SER A 76 12.01 -9.51 1.95
CA SER A 76 12.09 -10.94 1.63
C SER A 76 13.44 -11.34 1.05
N SER A 77 14.16 -10.39 0.45
CA SER A 77 15.51 -10.57 -0.08
C SER A 77 16.57 -10.66 1.04
N ARG A 78 17.82 -10.95 0.66
CA ARG A 78 18.99 -10.91 1.55
C ARG A 78 19.93 -9.79 1.10
N PRO A 79 19.75 -8.54 1.60
CA PRO A 79 20.50 -7.38 1.13
C PRO A 79 22.02 -7.56 1.13
N GLY A 80 22.59 -8.19 2.18
CA GLY A 80 24.03 -8.47 2.26
C GLY A 80 24.56 -9.56 1.32
N GLN A 81 23.71 -10.19 0.50
CA GLN A 81 24.11 -11.19 -0.49
C GLN A 81 23.73 -10.75 -1.91
N SER A 82 22.51 -10.26 -2.10
CA SER A 82 22.01 -9.85 -3.41
C SER A 82 22.23 -8.36 -3.73
N GLY A 83 22.60 -7.54 -2.74
CA GLY A 83 22.67 -6.08 -2.89
C GLY A 83 21.30 -5.40 -3.08
N ARG A 84 20.19 -6.13 -2.86
CA ARG A 84 18.81 -5.64 -3.06
C ARG A 84 17.97 -5.79 -1.81
N ALA A 85 17.09 -4.83 -1.56
CA ALA A 85 16.13 -4.82 -0.45
C ALA A 85 14.70 -4.94 -0.98
N ASP A 86 14.42 -6.07 -1.64
CA ASP A 86 13.12 -6.37 -2.21
C ASP A 86 12.23 -7.04 -1.14
N GLY A 87 10.93 -6.82 -1.23
CA GLY A 87 9.98 -7.23 -0.18
C GLY A 87 8.53 -7.18 -0.62
N TYR A 88 7.64 -7.34 0.35
CA TYR A 88 6.18 -7.27 0.15
C TYR A 88 5.53 -6.44 1.26
N ILE A 89 4.39 -5.83 0.95
CA ILE A 89 3.59 -5.06 1.91
C ILE A 89 2.88 -6.02 2.86
N LEU A 90 2.82 -5.66 4.15
CA LEU A 90 2.09 -6.45 5.15
C LEU A 90 0.59 -6.24 5.01
N GLU A 91 -0.16 -7.34 4.97
CA GLU A 91 -1.62 -7.35 4.87
C GLU A 91 -2.23 -8.35 5.87
N GLY A 92 -3.52 -8.17 6.20
CA GLY A 92 -4.31 -9.11 6.97
C GLY A 92 -3.71 -9.49 8.34
N PRO A 93 -3.72 -10.78 8.71
CA PRO A 93 -3.22 -11.24 10.00
C PRO A 93 -1.75 -10.89 10.28
N GLU A 94 -0.92 -10.82 9.24
CA GLU A 94 0.50 -10.47 9.39
C GLU A 94 0.66 -9.01 9.78
N LEU A 95 -0.11 -8.12 9.16
CA LEU A 95 -0.13 -6.70 9.49
C LEU A 95 -0.58 -6.47 10.94
N GLU A 96 -1.66 -7.14 11.37
CA GLU A 96 -2.14 -7.06 12.75
C GLU A 96 -1.10 -7.54 13.76
N PHE A 97 -0.43 -8.66 13.47
CA PHE A 97 0.58 -9.24 14.33
C PHE A 97 1.76 -8.29 14.56
N TYR A 98 2.29 -7.70 13.49
CA TYR A 98 3.42 -6.78 13.59
C TYR A 98 3.01 -5.43 14.18
N ASN A 99 1.81 -4.92 13.89
CA ASN A 99 1.28 -3.73 14.55
C ASN A 99 1.25 -3.93 16.07
N LYS A 100 0.70 -5.04 16.58
CA LYS A 100 0.67 -5.35 18.01
C LYS A 100 2.07 -5.40 18.63
N LYS A 101 3.05 -5.99 17.93
CA LYS A 101 4.45 -6.05 18.39
C LYS A 101 5.12 -4.68 18.43
N ILE A 102 4.89 -3.85 17.41
CA ILE A 102 5.46 -2.50 17.33
C ILE A 102 4.87 -1.62 18.45
N TYR A 103 3.55 -1.65 18.66
CA TYR A 103 2.90 -0.91 19.74
C TYR A 103 3.35 -1.36 21.13
N ARG A 104 3.57 -2.66 21.36
CA ARG A 104 4.06 -3.17 22.66
C ARG A 104 5.51 -2.80 22.96
N LYS A 105 6.33 -2.58 21.93
CA LYS A 105 7.74 -2.21 22.05
C LYS A 105 7.91 -0.69 22.21
N LYS A 106 6.88 0.08 21.87
CA LYS A 106 6.84 1.53 21.98
C LYS A 106 6.45 1.94 23.40
#